data_AF-A0AAV0PJ00-F1
#
_entry.id   AF-A0AAV0PJ00-F1
#
_cell.length_a   1.000
_cell.length_b   1.000
_cell.length_c   1.000
_cell.angle_alpha   90.00
_cell.angle_beta   90.00
_cell.angle_gamma   90.00
#
_symmetry.space_group_name_H-M   'P 1'
#
loop_
_entity.id
_entity.type
_entity.pdbx_description
1 polymer ?
#
loop_
_entity_poly.entity_id
_entity_poly.type
_entity_poly.pdbx_seq_one_letter_code
_entity_poly.pdbx_strand_id
1 'polypeptide(L)'
;MDLRHLLKEASYEGELALWRVIVNEVKLNVSPGVSFHCVEPGWFRVCFANMDEGTMEVALQRIRAFIQGKAAAENNVVVVMKPPGKKRWQKDLRLSFKTVRRSEEGHVSSPHSPMPRSPLLWARN
;
A
#
# COMPACT_ATOMS: atom_id res chain seq x y z
N MET A 1 -4.26 -10.27 -8.29
CA MET A 1 -3.93 -9.56 -9.54
C MET A 1 -2.74 -10.26 -10.17
N ASP A 2 -2.85 -10.62 -11.44
CA ASP A 2 -1.78 -11.31 -12.19
C ASP A 2 -0.98 -10.30 -13.02
N LEU A 3 0.31 -10.14 -12.68
CA LEU A 3 1.24 -9.25 -13.37
C LEU A 3 2.40 -10.02 -14.02
N ARG A 4 2.25 -11.34 -14.24
CA ARG A 4 3.31 -12.18 -14.82
C ARG A 4 3.86 -11.63 -16.13
N HIS A 5 2.99 -11.07 -16.97
CA HIS A 5 3.36 -10.45 -18.25
C HIS A 5 4.24 -9.20 -18.13
N LEU A 6 4.39 -8.61 -16.94
CA LEU A 6 5.23 -7.43 -16.70
C LEU A 6 6.59 -7.79 -16.08
N LEU A 7 6.78 -9.06 -15.73
CA LEU A 7 8.04 -9.57 -15.19
C LEU A 7 9.09 -9.61 -16.30
N LYS A 8 10.32 -9.18 -15.98
CA LYS A 8 11.46 -9.39 -16.88
C LYS A 8 11.84 -10.87 -16.98
N GLU A 9 11.73 -11.57 -15.85
CA GLU A 9 12.01 -12.99 -15.71
C GLU A 9 10.96 -13.59 -14.78
N ALA A 10 10.51 -14.81 -15.08
CA ALA A 10 9.54 -15.55 -14.26
C ALA A 10 10.21 -16.14 -13.00
N SER A 11 10.78 -15.28 -12.17
CA SER A 11 11.48 -15.62 -10.92
C SER A 11 10.96 -14.79 -9.74
N TYR A 12 11.18 -15.26 -8.52
CA TYR A 12 10.84 -14.50 -7.31
C TYR A 12 11.62 -13.18 -7.21
N GLU A 13 12.86 -13.16 -7.71
CA GLU A 13 13.67 -11.94 -7.79
C GLU A 13 13.05 -10.93 -8.76
N GLY A 14 12.56 -11.40 -9.91
CA GLY A 14 11.79 -10.62 -10.87
C GLY A 14 10.51 -10.04 -10.25
N GLU A 15 9.79 -10.84 -9.46
CA GLU A 15 8.61 -10.38 -8.73
C GLU A 15 8.95 -9.28 -7.72
N LEU A 16 9.99 -9.47 -6.90
CA LEU A 16 10.43 -8.49 -5.92
C LEU A 16 10.98 -7.21 -6.58
N ALA A 17 11.62 -7.32 -7.74
CA ALA A 17 12.06 -6.18 -8.53
C ALA A 17 10.86 -5.38 -9.05
N LEU A 18 9.85 -6.06 -9.61
CA LEU A 18 8.60 -5.42 -10.03
C LEU A 18 7.87 -4.77 -8.84
N TRP A 19 7.79 -5.47 -7.70
CA TRP A 19 7.20 -4.94 -6.48
C TRP A 19 7.85 -3.63 -6.02
N ARG A 20 9.19 -3.56 -6.03
CA ARG A 20 9.94 -2.33 -5.70
C ARG A 20 9.55 -1.17 -6.60
N VAL A 21 9.39 -1.41 -7.90
CA VAL A 21 8.93 -0.39 -8.85
C VAL A 21 7.49 0.05 -8.54
N ILE A 22 6.58 -0.89 -8.28
CA ILE A 22 5.18 -0.57 -7.95
C ILE A 22 5.09 0.30 -6.68
N VAL A 23 5.85 -0.03 -5.63
CA VAL A 23 5.84 0.75 -4.39
C VAL A 23 6.51 2.11 -4.58
N ASN A 24 7.67 2.16 -5.23
CA ASN A 24 8.49 3.37 -5.29
C ASN A 24 8.07 4.34 -6.41
N GLU A 25 7.65 3.85 -7.57
CA GLU A 25 7.31 4.67 -8.73
C GLU A 25 5.80 4.83 -8.89
N VAL A 26 5.04 3.72 -8.86
CA VAL A 26 3.58 3.74 -9.01
C VAL A 26 2.90 4.21 -7.72
N LYS A 27 3.61 4.20 -6.58
CA LYS A 27 3.12 4.63 -5.26
C LYS A 27 1.88 3.84 -4.83
N LEU A 28 1.89 2.53 -5.05
CA LEU A 28 0.85 1.61 -4.60
C LEU A 28 1.42 0.56 -3.65
N ASN A 29 0.86 0.48 -2.44
CA ASN A 29 1.21 -0.57 -1.50
C ASN A 29 0.42 -1.84 -1.82
N VAL A 30 1.11 -2.82 -2.37
CA VAL A 30 0.56 -4.14 -2.70
C VAL A 30 1.47 -5.21 -2.10
N SER A 31 0.92 -6.39 -1.85
CA SER A 31 1.70 -7.50 -1.30
C SER A 31 2.09 -8.48 -2.42
N PRO A 32 3.39 -8.78 -2.60
CA PRO A 32 3.84 -9.74 -3.61
C PRO A 32 3.48 -11.17 -3.18
N GLY A 33 3.25 -12.06 -4.15
CA GLY A 33 2.84 -13.45 -3.95
C GLY A 33 3.84 -14.26 -3.14
N VAL A 34 5.14 -13.96 -3.28
CA VAL A 34 6.23 -14.57 -2.51
C VAL A 34 6.04 -14.41 -1.00
N SER A 35 5.40 -13.33 -0.54
CA SER A 35 5.08 -13.14 0.88
C SER A 35 4.03 -14.12 1.42
N PHE A 36 3.32 -14.82 0.54
CA PHE A 36 2.29 -15.81 0.87
C PHE A 36 2.67 -17.21 0.41
N HIS A 37 3.95 -17.45 0.09
CA HIS A 37 4.43 -18.73 -0.44
C HIS A 37 3.71 -19.15 -1.72
N CYS A 38 3.33 -18.18 -2.58
CA CYS A 38 2.78 -18.49 -3.89
C CYS A 38 3.81 -19.25 -4.73
N VAL A 39 3.41 -20.37 -5.30
CA VAL A 39 4.27 -21.26 -6.09
C VAL A 39 4.74 -20.59 -7.38
N GLU A 40 3.87 -19.78 -7.98
CA GLU A 40 4.16 -19.08 -9.23
C GLU A 40 4.51 -17.62 -8.95
N PRO A 41 5.63 -17.10 -9.45
CA PRO A 41 5.94 -15.68 -9.35
C PRO A 41 5.00 -14.84 -10.23
N GLY A 42 4.79 -13.58 -9.86
CA GLY A 42 4.00 -12.58 -10.59
C GLY A 42 2.58 -12.34 -10.07
N TRP A 43 2.19 -13.03 -9.00
CA TRP A 43 0.93 -12.79 -8.31
C TRP A 43 1.05 -11.66 -7.29
N PHE A 44 0.03 -10.79 -7.23
CA PHE A 44 -0.03 -9.70 -6.26
C PHE A 44 -1.41 -9.63 -5.59
N ARG A 45 -1.40 -9.47 -4.26
CA ARG A 45 -2.60 -9.20 -3.47
C ARG A 45 -2.80 -7.68 -3.35
N VAL A 46 -4.00 -7.21 -3.69
CA VAL A 46 -4.41 -5.81 -3.58
C VAL A 46 -5.64 -5.75 -2.69
N CYS A 47 -5.56 -5.00 -1.59
CA CYS A 47 -6.72 -4.76 -0.72
C CYS A 47 -7.44 -3.51 -1.21
N PHE A 48 -8.77 -3.56 -1.27
CA PHE A 48 -9.61 -2.45 -1.71
C PHE A 48 -10.70 -2.06 -0.70
N ALA A 49 -10.95 -2.90 0.31
CA ALA A 49 -12.03 -2.69 1.27
C ALA A 49 -11.84 -1.46 2.19
N ASN A 50 -10.61 -0.93 2.26
CA ASN A 50 -10.26 0.23 3.09
C ASN A 50 -10.07 1.53 2.29
N MET A 51 -10.46 1.56 1.02
CA MET A 51 -10.31 2.73 0.14
C MET A 51 -11.68 3.24 -0.31
N ASP A 52 -11.85 4.55 -0.35
CA ASP A 52 -13.00 5.18 -1.01
C ASP A 52 -12.87 5.08 -2.54
N GLU A 53 -13.99 5.32 -3.24
CA GLU A 53 -14.08 5.23 -4.70
C GLU A 53 -13.09 6.16 -5.41
N GLY A 54 -12.89 7.38 -4.91
CA GLY A 54 -11.95 8.33 -5.50
C GLY A 54 -10.50 7.87 -5.38
N THR A 55 -10.11 7.34 -4.22
CA THR A 55 -8.78 6.75 -4.02
C THR A 55 -8.58 5.51 -4.89
N MET A 56 -9.60 4.64 -5.00
CA MET A 56 -9.57 3.47 -5.88
C MET A 56 -9.35 3.87 -7.34
N GLU A 57 -10.10 4.86 -7.83
CA GLU A 57 -9.98 5.34 -9.22
C GLU A 57 -8.57 5.87 -9.50
N VAL A 58 -7.99 6.65 -8.58
CA VAL A 58 -6.59 7.10 -8.70
C VAL A 58 -5.62 5.92 -8.75
N ALA A 59 -5.84 4.88 -7.94
CA ALA A 59 -5.00 3.68 -7.96
C ALA A 59 -5.10 2.95 -9.31
N LEU A 60 -6.32 2.75 -9.83
CA LEU A 60 -6.56 2.13 -11.13
C LEU A 60 -5.92 2.94 -12.28
N GLN A 61 -6.03 4.27 -12.25
CA GLN A 61 -5.38 5.16 -13.22
C GLN A 61 -3.86 5.00 -13.22
N ARG A 62 -3.24 4.93 -12.05
CA ARG A 62 -1.79 4.71 -11.92
C ARG A 62 -1.38 3.35 -12.47
N ILE A 63 -2.15 2.29 -12.18
CA ILE A 63 -1.90 0.95 -12.74
C ILE A 63 -1.99 0.97 -14.26
N ARG A 64 -3.05 1.55 -14.84
CA ARG A 64 -3.22 1.66 -16.30
C ARG A 64 -2.06 2.40 -16.95
N ALA A 65 -1.67 3.55 -16.40
CA ALA A 65 -0.57 4.34 -16.92
C ALA A 65 0.78 3.57 -16.86
N PHE A 66 1.01 2.83 -15.78
CA PHE A 66 2.21 2.01 -15.63
C PHE A 66 2.28 0.89 -16.68
N ILE A 67 1.18 0.14 -16.88
CA ILE A 67 1.11 -0.95 -17.87
C ILE A 67 1.33 -0.41 -19.28
N GLN A 68 0.67 0.71 -19.63
CA GLN A 68 0.81 1.35 -20.94
C GLN A 68 2.24 1.88 -21.17
N GLY A 69 2.86 2.47 -20.15
CA GLY A 69 4.25 2.93 -20.22
C GLY A 69 5.25 1.80 -20.46
N LYS A 70 5.05 0.64 -19.81
CA LYS A 70 5.82 -0.59 -20.04
C LYS A 70 5.68 -1.10 -21.48
N ALA A 71 4.44 -1.21 -21.98
CA ALA A 71 4.19 -1.64 -23.36
C ALA A 71 4.81 -0.68 -24.40
N ALA A 72 4.82 0.62 -24.13
CA ALA A 72 5.44 1.60 -25.02
C ALA A 72 6.97 1.57 -24.99
N ALA A 73 7.57 1.31 -23.82
CA ALA A 73 9.02 1.15 -23.68
C ALA A 73 9.55 -0.07 -24.43
N GLU A 74 8.77 -1.15 -24.49
CA GLU A 74 9.10 -2.35 -25.28
C GLU A 74 8.95 -2.11 -26.80
N ASN A 75 8.13 -1.14 -27.22
CA ASN A 75 7.85 -0.82 -28.64
C ASN A 75 8.50 0.48 -29.14
N ASN A 76 9.44 1.08 -28.40
CA ASN A 76 10.19 2.29 -28.78
C ASN A 76 9.30 3.51 -29.13
N VAL A 77 8.11 3.63 -28.52
CA VAL A 77 7.24 4.80 -28.64
C VAL A 77 7.40 5.66 -27.39
N VAL A 78 7.94 6.87 -27.54
CA VAL A 78 8.12 7.81 -26.43
C VAL A 78 6.76 8.38 -26.03
N VAL A 79 6.10 7.76 -25.05
CA VAL A 79 4.87 8.32 -24.46
C VAL A 79 5.29 9.32 -23.39
N VAL A 80 5.16 10.60 -23.70
CA VAL A 80 5.39 11.69 -22.75
C VAL A 80 4.33 11.61 -21.65
N MET A 81 4.71 11.12 -20.47
CA MET A 81 3.84 11.12 -19.29
C MET A 81 3.68 12.55 -18.76
N LYS A 82 2.44 13.03 -18.70
CA LYS A 82 2.10 14.28 -18.01
C LYS A 82 1.92 13.95 -16.52
N PRO A 83 2.64 14.59 -15.59
CA PRO A 83 2.48 14.31 -14.17
C PRO A 83 1.06 14.66 -13.73
N PRO A 84 0.37 13.82 -12.93
CA PRO A 84 -0.89 14.22 -12.33
C PRO A 84 -0.63 15.46 -11.47
N GLY A 85 -1.39 16.52 -11.75
CA GLY A 85 -1.26 17.80 -11.05
C GLY A 85 -1.30 17.60 -9.54
N LYS A 86 -0.36 18.25 -8.83
CA LYS A 86 -0.22 18.17 -7.36
C LYS A 86 -1.54 18.62 -6.71
N LYS A 87 -2.40 17.68 -6.33
CA LYS A 87 -3.51 18.00 -5.41
C LYS A 87 -2.90 18.33 -4.06
N ARG A 88 -3.23 19.53 -3.58
CA ARG A 88 -2.77 20.11 -2.31
C ARG A 88 -3.02 19.11 -1.18
N TRP A 89 -1.94 18.63 -0.58
CA TRP A 89 -1.96 17.81 0.62
C TRP A 89 -2.86 18.46 1.67
N GLN A 90 -3.88 17.73 2.16
CA GLN A 90 -4.59 18.17 3.35
C GLN A 90 -3.60 18.13 4.52
N LYS A 91 -3.38 19.28 5.14
CA LYS A 91 -2.41 19.48 6.22
C LYS A 91 -2.87 18.90 7.56
N ASP A 92 -3.93 18.10 7.58
CA ASP A 92 -4.62 17.71 8.81
C ASP A 92 -4.67 16.20 9.07
N LEU A 93 -3.75 15.43 8.48
CA LEU A 93 -3.39 14.11 9.01
C LEU A 93 -2.49 14.27 10.23
N ARG A 94 -3.03 14.92 11.27
CA ARG A 94 -2.37 15.05 12.57
C ARG A 94 -2.56 13.74 13.32
N LEU A 95 -1.63 12.81 13.14
CA LEU A 95 -1.52 11.61 13.97
C LEU A 95 -1.20 12.07 15.41
N SER A 96 -2.24 12.16 16.23
CA SER A 96 -2.13 12.45 17.65
C SER A 96 -1.50 11.23 18.36
N PHE A 97 -0.18 11.18 18.42
CA PHE A 97 0.51 10.35 19.39
C PHE A 97 0.42 11.04 20.74
N LYS A 98 -0.48 10.57 21.61
CA LYS A 98 -0.47 10.99 23.01
C LYS A 98 0.79 10.43 23.65
N THR A 99 1.87 11.22 23.66
CA THR A 99 3.04 10.97 24.49
C THR A 99 2.58 10.97 25.93
N VAL A 100 2.51 9.79 26.55
CA VAL A 100 2.40 9.63 28.00
C VAL A 100 3.66 10.27 28.58
N ARG A 101 3.53 11.52 29.04
CA ARG A 101 4.54 12.15 29.88
C ARG A 101 4.48 11.44 31.23
N ARG A 102 5.50 10.62 31.48
CA ARG A 102 5.85 10.16 32.82
C ARG A 102 6.36 11.38 33.59
N SER A 103 5.47 12.06 34.32
CA SER A 103 5.87 12.98 35.38
C SER A 103 6.36 12.13 36.55
N GLU A 104 7.64 12.25 36.88
CA GLU A 104 8.09 11.93 38.23
C GLU A 104 7.54 12.98 39.17
N GLU A 105 6.65 12.57 40.07
CA GLU A 105 6.60 12.96 41.49
C GLU A 105 5.30 12.44 42.12
N GLY A 106 5.42 11.70 43.23
CA GLY A 106 4.39 11.61 44.26
C GLY A 106 3.31 10.54 44.12
N HIS A 107 3.58 9.36 44.68
CA HIS A 107 2.65 8.48 45.43
C HIS A 107 1.28 8.02 44.86
N VAL A 108 0.96 6.75 45.17
CA VAL A 108 -0.37 6.12 45.29
C VAL A 108 -0.86 5.27 44.10
N SER A 109 -0.71 3.95 44.29
CA SER A 109 -1.61 2.84 43.92
C SER A 109 -1.95 2.59 42.45
N SER A 110 -1.41 1.47 41.94
CA SER A 110 -1.94 0.79 40.75
C SER A 110 -3.26 0.08 41.08
N PRO A 111 -4.33 0.33 40.29
CA PRO A 111 -5.13 -0.81 39.85
C PRO A 111 -5.61 -0.65 38.39
N HIS A 112 -5.35 -1.69 37.59
CA HIS A 112 -5.97 -2.01 36.29
C HIS A 112 -5.68 -1.05 35.12
N SER A 113 -4.86 -1.52 34.18
CA SER A 113 -4.80 -0.96 32.83
C SER A 113 -6.19 -1.02 32.19
N PRO A 114 -6.76 0.09 31.68
CA PRO A 114 -7.91 0.00 30.80
C PRO A 114 -7.37 -0.51 29.46
N MET A 115 -7.44 -1.83 29.25
CA MET A 115 -7.31 -2.37 27.90
C MET A 115 -8.33 -1.64 27.01
N PRO A 116 -7.91 -1.03 25.89
CA PRO A 116 -8.87 -0.48 24.94
C PRO A 116 -9.67 -1.67 24.41
N ARG A 117 -10.98 -1.71 24.71
CA ARG A 117 -11.87 -2.71 24.12
C ARG A 117 -11.85 -2.50 22.61
N SER A 118 -11.24 -3.44 21.89
CA SER A 118 -11.25 -3.43 20.42
C SER A 118 -12.71 -3.47 19.93
N PRO A 119 -13.12 -2.63 18.98
CA PRO A 119 -14.50 -2.60 18.46
C PRO A 119 -14.88 -3.83 17.61
N LEU A 120 -14.00 -4.83 17.48
CA LEU A 120 -14.11 -5.93 16.50
C LEU A 120 -14.50 -7.28 17.11
N LEU A 121 -15.02 -7.32 18.33
CA LEU A 121 -15.57 -8.55 18.91
C LEU A 121 -17.00 -8.33 19.39
N TRP A 122 -17.89 -8.12 18.42
CA TRP A 122 -19.29 -8.53 18.56
C TRP A 122 -19.63 -9.48 17.41
N ALA A 123 -19.08 -10.69 17.47
CA ALA A 123 -19.73 -11.83 16.85
C ALA A 123 -20.88 -12.23 17.79
N ARG A 124 -22.11 -11.99 17.35
CA ARG A 124 -23.33 -12.35 18.06
C ARG A 124 -23.80 -13.68 17.48
N ASN A 125 -23.91 -14.70 18.34
CA ASN A 125 -24.65 -15.94 18.07
C ASN A 125 -26.14 -15.64 17.94
#